data_AF-A0A151B808-F1
#
_entry.id   AF-A0A151B808-F1
#
_cell.length_a   1.000
_cell.length_b   1.000
_cell.length_c   1.000
_cell.angle_alpha   90.00
_cell.angle_beta   90.00
_cell.angle_gamma   90.00
#
_symmetry.space_group_name_H-M   'P 1'
#
loop_
_entity.id
_entity.type
_entity.pdbx_description
1 polymer ?
#
loop_
_entity_poly.entity_id
_entity_poly.type
_entity_poly.pdbx_seq_one_letter_code
_entity_poly.pdbx_strand_id
1 'polypeptide(L)'
;MSERELLVRKIESGIVVDHIPPGKAFLVLKLLRHDPEAKVLIAMNVESRRLGRKDLIKIEGRYLTSREINLIALVAPSATVNIIEDWKVKEKRRIEPPKEVEGVFHCPNPLCPTNSPYKPPKSRFRVELGGRVEETRLHCEYCGSTIYYGAIEDYLKRGEFTLEGGGLVSKEKIERVFLDLLIEKGALRLAPSPEELFTLKSGRRSPYFINLGALTDGESLAKLKWAFASYIALLQEEGAISDFDYVFGPSYKGISLAALACEGLKELYGWDKRYMYDRKEEKAYGDVRAERVIVGASYFQPGERILVVDDTITTGKTKIETLEKLKLLGEHEVVGIVIAVDRQERMGDAEDVDERGADQYIEEELGLKVYSIQNIKTIYQLIKDSLDDEMRRIWVEYYRRYGTVTLE
;
A
#
# COMPACT_ATOMS: atom_id res chain seq x y z
N MET A 1 -36.51 27.68 10.07
CA MET A 1 -35.86 26.66 9.22
C MET A 1 -35.32 25.59 10.16
N SER A 2 -35.95 24.41 10.21
CA SER A 2 -35.52 23.36 11.15
C SER A 2 -34.14 22.84 10.74
N GLU A 3 -33.15 22.98 11.63
CA GLU A 3 -31.90 22.24 11.57
C GLU A 3 -32.24 20.75 11.56
N ARG A 4 -32.22 20.14 10.37
CA ARG A 4 -32.12 18.68 10.28
C ARG A 4 -30.68 18.35 10.68
N GLU A 5 -30.49 18.05 11.95
CA GLU A 5 -29.24 17.46 12.42
C GLU A 5 -28.89 16.28 11.50
N LEU A 6 -27.66 16.28 11.00
CA LEU A 6 -27.14 15.09 10.34
C LEU A 6 -27.12 13.98 11.39
N LEU A 7 -27.89 12.91 11.17
CA LEU A 7 -27.89 11.70 12.02
C LEU A 7 -26.47 11.14 12.27
N VAL A 8 -25.50 11.54 11.45
CA VAL A 8 -24.17 10.95 11.40
C VAL A 8 -23.12 12.01 11.07
N ARG A 9 -22.05 12.09 11.88
CA ARG A 9 -20.87 12.94 11.62
C ARG A 9 -20.24 12.59 10.27
N LYS A 10 -19.63 13.57 9.60
CA LYS A 10 -18.77 13.29 8.43
C LYS A 10 -17.54 12.49 8.90
N ILE A 11 -16.82 11.89 7.97
CA ILE A 11 -15.50 11.31 8.21
C ILE A 11 -14.46 12.16 7.49
N GLU A 12 -13.23 12.20 8.01
CA GLU A 12 -12.13 12.97 7.43
C GLU A 12 -11.56 12.30 6.17
N SER A 13 -11.16 11.03 6.30
CA SER A 13 -10.63 10.17 5.23
C SER A 13 -11.17 8.75 5.36
N GLY A 14 -11.51 8.09 4.23
CA GLY A 14 -11.95 6.70 4.18
C GLY A 14 -13.02 6.43 3.12
N ILE A 15 -13.91 5.47 3.37
CA ILE A 15 -14.98 5.09 2.44
C ILE A 15 -16.38 5.25 3.04
N VAL A 16 -17.33 5.61 2.19
CA VAL A 16 -18.77 5.58 2.49
C VAL A 16 -19.48 4.70 1.48
N VAL A 17 -19.95 3.54 1.94
CA VAL A 17 -20.80 2.65 1.16
C VAL A 17 -22.26 3.02 1.44
N ASP A 18 -22.89 3.64 0.45
CA ASP A 18 -24.28 4.11 0.53
C ASP A 18 -25.20 3.28 -0.38
N HIS A 19 -26.51 3.36 -0.19
CA HIS A 19 -27.53 2.63 -0.96
C HIS A 19 -27.44 1.10 -0.83
N ILE A 20 -26.99 0.63 0.34
CA ILE A 20 -27.03 -0.79 0.69
C ILE A 20 -28.50 -1.18 0.95
N PRO A 21 -28.99 -2.32 0.43
CA PRO A 21 -30.34 -2.78 0.74
C PRO A 21 -30.56 -2.94 2.25
N PRO A 22 -31.76 -2.67 2.78
CA PRO A 22 -32.04 -2.76 4.21
C PRO A 22 -31.67 -4.12 4.81
N GLY A 23 -30.98 -4.12 5.95
CA GLY A 23 -30.56 -5.34 6.66
C GLY A 23 -29.31 -6.01 6.10
N LYS A 24 -28.64 -5.43 5.10
CA LYS A 24 -27.46 -6.02 4.45
C LYS A 24 -26.13 -5.39 4.87
N ALA A 25 -26.12 -4.30 5.65
CA ALA A 25 -24.87 -3.65 6.06
C ALA A 25 -23.84 -4.61 6.72
N PHE A 26 -24.28 -5.47 7.63
CA PHE A 26 -23.37 -6.43 8.26
C PHE A 26 -22.81 -7.46 7.28
N LEU A 27 -23.56 -7.86 6.26
CA LEU A 27 -23.06 -8.75 5.22
C LEU A 27 -22.00 -8.06 4.38
N VAL A 28 -22.18 -6.78 4.06
CA VAL A 28 -21.16 -5.97 3.39
C VAL A 28 -19.90 -5.86 4.27
N LEU A 29 -20.03 -5.57 5.57
CA LEU A 29 -18.87 -5.50 6.47
C LEU A 29 -18.14 -6.82 6.65
N LYS A 30 -18.86 -7.94 6.71
CA LYS A 30 -18.26 -9.28 6.70
C LYS A 30 -17.52 -9.49 5.40
N LEU A 31 -18.20 -9.26 4.27
CA LEU A 31 -17.61 -9.37 2.94
C LEU A 31 -16.40 -8.46 2.77
N LEU A 32 -16.28 -7.32 3.45
CA LEU A 32 -15.08 -6.49 3.34
C LEU A 32 -13.96 -6.92 4.30
N ARG A 33 -14.16 -7.91 5.18
CA ARG A 33 -13.22 -8.21 6.29
C ARG A 33 -12.70 -6.93 6.94
N HIS A 34 -13.62 -6.06 7.34
CA HIS A 34 -13.24 -4.80 7.98
C HIS A 34 -12.32 -5.09 9.17
N ASP A 35 -11.31 -4.24 9.35
CA ASP A 35 -10.41 -4.30 10.49
C ASP A 35 -11.25 -4.04 11.76
N PRO A 36 -11.23 -4.93 12.77
CA PRO A 36 -11.95 -4.72 14.03
C PRO A 36 -11.56 -3.43 14.76
N GLU A 37 -10.33 -2.94 14.54
CA GLU A 37 -9.82 -1.70 15.12
C GLU A 37 -10.17 -0.47 14.28
N ALA A 38 -10.75 -0.65 13.08
CA ALA A 38 -11.19 0.47 12.27
C ALA A 38 -12.40 1.17 12.88
N LYS A 39 -12.39 2.49 12.84
CA LYS A 39 -13.57 3.30 13.20
C LYS A 39 -14.62 3.13 12.11
N VAL A 40 -15.67 2.38 12.44
CA VAL A 40 -16.79 2.10 11.55
C VAL A 40 -18.06 2.69 12.12
N LEU A 41 -18.85 3.33 11.24
CA LEU A 41 -20.21 3.72 11.55
C LEU A 41 -21.18 3.00 10.63
N ILE A 42 -22.23 2.43 11.22
CA ILE A 42 -23.31 1.75 10.51
C ILE A 42 -24.61 2.48 10.80
N ALA A 43 -25.34 2.84 9.75
CA ALA A 43 -26.71 3.32 9.84
C ALA A 43 -27.61 2.35 9.08
N MET A 44 -28.57 1.72 9.75
CA MET A 44 -29.45 0.72 9.13
C MET A 44 -30.88 1.23 9.03
N ASN A 45 -31.60 0.79 8.00
CA ASN A 45 -33.01 1.14 7.77
C ASN A 45 -33.32 2.65 7.73
N VAL A 46 -32.36 3.47 7.34
CA VAL A 46 -32.55 4.93 7.21
C VAL A 46 -33.35 5.27 5.95
N GLU A 47 -34.05 6.40 5.97
CA GLU A 47 -34.84 6.87 4.83
C GLU A 47 -33.97 7.07 3.58
N SER A 48 -34.45 6.57 2.44
CA SER A 48 -33.79 6.67 1.15
C SER A 48 -34.75 7.18 0.09
N ARG A 49 -34.37 8.25 -0.62
CA ARG A 49 -35.14 8.75 -1.76
C ARG A 49 -35.20 7.74 -2.91
N ARG A 50 -34.17 6.90 -3.05
CA ARG A 50 -34.03 5.95 -4.17
C ARG A 50 -34.60 4.56 -3.85
N LEU A 51 -34.45 4.10 -2.62
CA LEU A 51 -34.78 2.72 -2.20
C LEU A 51 -35.95 2.66 -1.20
N GLY A 52 -36.53 3.79 -0.82
CA GLY A 52 -37.46 3.90 0.31
C GLY A 52 -36.72 3.82 1.65
N ARG A 53 -36.04 2.70 1.91
CA ARG A 53 -35.09 2.52 3.02
C ARG A 53 -33.75 1.98 2.53
N LYS A 54 -32.67 2.28 3.26
CA LYS A 54 -31.32 1.79 2.97
C LYS A 54 -30.52 1.58 4.24
N ASP A 55 -29.45 0.82 4.12
CA ASP A 55 -28.33 0.88 5.06
C ASP A 55 -27.18 1.73 4.46
N LEU A 56 -26.28 2.17 5.33
CA LEU A 56 -25.08 2.93 5.02
C LEU A 56 -23.94 2.52 5.96
N ILE A 57 -22.74 2.44 5.42
CA ILE A 57 -21.51 2.17 6.17
C ILE A 57 -20.51 3.30 5.90
N LYS A 58 -19.85 3.79 6.95
CA LYS A 58 -18.65 4.63 6.86
C LYS A 58 -17.49 3.91 7.52
N ILE A 59 -16.33 3.84 6.87
CA ILE A 59 -15.10 3.26 7.42
C ILE A 59 -13.99 4.30 7.31
N GLU A 60 -13.40 4.72 8.42
CA GLU A 60 -12.28 5.67 8.41
C GLU A 60 -10.95 4.99 8.06
N GLY A 61 -10.09 5.67 7.30
CA GLY A 61 -8.71 5.25 7.04
C GLY A 61 -8.53 3.97 6.21
N ARG A 62 -9.61 3.45 5.63
CA ARG A 62 -9.60 2.31 4.71
C ARG A 62 -10.12 2.71 3.35
N TYR A 63 -9.44 2.25 2.31
CA TYR A 63 -9.91 2.21 0.93
C TYR A 63 -10.19 0.76 0.52
N LEU A 64 -10.85 0.60 -0.62
CA LEU A 64 -11.15 -0.72 -1.17
C LEU A 64 -10.53 -0.80 -2.55
N THR A 65 -9.92 -1.93 -2.87
CA THR A 65 -9.55 -2.26 -4.25
C THR A 65 -10.81 -2.27 -5.13
N SER A 66 -10.64 -2.04 -6.43
CA SER A 66 -11.73 -2.23 -7.40
C SER A 66 -12.36 -3.62 -7.30
N ARG A 67 -11.57 -4.65 -6.99
CA ARG A 67 -12.03 -6.02 -6.75
C ARG A 67 -12.96 -6.11 -5.54
N GLU A 68 -12.58 -5.57 -4.39
CA GLU A 68 -13.42 -5.57 -3.19
C GLU A 68 -14.71 -4.76 -3.38
N ILE A 69 -14.62 -3.60 -4.03
CA ILE A 69 -15.79 -2.77 -4.36
C ILE A 69 -16.78 -3.57 -5.21
N ASN A 70 -16.29 -4.28 -6.22
CA ASN A 70 -17.13 -5.07 -7.10
C ASN A 70 -17.73 -6.29 -6.37
N LEU A 71 -17.03 -6.89 -5.41
CA LEU A 71 -17.61 -7.96 -4.59
C LEU A 71 -18.83 -7.50 -3.80
N ILE A 72 -18.89 -6.23 -3.36
CA ILE A 72 -20.09 -5.67 -2.72
C ILE A 72 -21.34 -5.86 -3.60
N ALA A 73 -21.20 -5.87 -4.93
CA ALA A 73 -22.29 -6.10 -5.86
C ALA A 73 -23.04 -7.41 -5.62
N LEU A 74 -22.33 -8.43 -5.09
CA LEU A 74 -22.94 -9.71 -4.77
C LEU A 74 -23.98 -9.56 -3.67
N VAL A 75 -23.81 -8.63 -2.72
CA VAL A 75 -24.75 -8.45 -1.59
C VAL A 75 -25.64 -7.22 -1.77
N ALA A 76 -25.09 -6.18 -2.39
CA ALA A 76 -25.66 -4.85 -2.47
C ALA A 76 -25.37 -4.22 -3.84
N PRO A 77 -25.99 -4.72 -4.94
CA PRO A 77 -25.75 -4.22 -6.29
C PRO A 77 -26.23 -2.78 -6.51
N SER A 78 -27.14 -2.29 -5.66
CA SER A 78 -27.60 -0.91 -5.68
C SER A 78 -26.65 0.06 -4.98
N ALA A 79 -25.63 -0.44 -4.28
CA ALA A 79 -24.76 0.38 -3.46
C ALA A 79 -23.81 1.24 -4.31
N THR A 80 -23.32 2.30 -3.68
CA THR A 80 -22.38 3.26 -4.26
C THR A 80 -21.26 3.47 -3.26
N VAL A 81 -20.00 3.40 -3.70
CA VAL A 81 -18.84 3.66 -2.84
C VAL A 81 -18.35 5.07 -3.10
N ASN A 82 -18.33 5.90 -2.07
CA ASN A 82 -17.75 7.24 -2.13
C ASN A 82 -16.42 7.22 -1.37
N ILE A 83 -15.35 7.66 -2.01
CA ILE A 83 -14.03 7.84 -1.39
C ILE A 83 -14.00 9.25 -0.80
N ILE A 84 -13.67 9.34 0.49
CA ILE A 84 -13.62 10.58 1.26
C ILE A 84 -12.17 10.93 1.56
N GLU A 85 -11.80 12.17 1.30
CA GLU A 85 -10.52 12.82 1.66
C GLU A 85 -10.83 14.28 2.05
N ASP A 86 -10.15 14.82 3.06
CA ASP A 86 -10.35 16.18 3.58
C ASP A 86 -11.81 16.57 3.79
N TRP A 87 -12.61 15.67 4.39
CA TRP A 87 -14.04 15.86 4.66
C TRP A 87 -14.93 16.01 3.41
N LYS A 88 -14.41 15.71 2.21
CA LYS A 88 -15.08 15.85 0.92
C LYS A 88 -15.09 14.53 0.14
N VAL A 89 -16.08 14.37 -0.74
CA VAL A 89 -16.12 13.23 -1.66
C VAL A 89 -15.15 13.50 -2.80
N LYS A 90 -14.03 12.77 -2.83
CA LYS A 90 -13.02 12.85 -3.90
C LYS A 90 -13.47 12.08 -5.13
N GLU A 91 -13.96 10.87 -4.92
CA GLU A 91 -14.32 9.95 -5.99
C GLU A 91 -15.63 9.22 -5.66
N LYS A 92 -16.43 8.93 -6.70
CA LYS A 92 -17.60 8.07 -6.60
C LYS A 92 -17.41 6.87 -7.51
N ARG A 93 -17.20 5.70 -6.92
CA ARG A 93 -17.11 4.45 -7.66
C ARG A 93 -18.47 3.79 -7.75
N ARG A 94 -18.85 3.47 -8.98
CA ARG A 94 -20.02 2.64 -9.25
C ARG A 94 -19.64 1.19 -9.01
N ILE A 95 -20.45 0.49 -8.25
CA ILE A 95 -20.28 -0.94 -8.01
C ILE A 95 -20.74 -1.67 -9.27
N GLU A 96 -19.84 -2.46 -9.85
CA GLU A 96 -20.14 -3.32 -10.99
C GLU A 96 -20.01 -4.79 -10.55
N PRO A 97 -20.96 -5.66 -10.90
CA PRO A 97 -20.81 -7.06 -10.57
C PRO A 97 -19.58 -7.65 -11.28
N PRO A 98 -18.71 -8.37 -10.58
CA PRO A 98 -17.53 -8.94 -11.19
C PRO A 98 -17.94 -10.06 -12.16
N LYS A 99 -17.19 -10.24 -13.25
CA LYS A 99 -17.39 -11.37 -14.18
C LYS A 99 -16.91 -12.70 -13.56
N GLU A 100 -15.96 -12.61 -12.65
CA GLU A 100 -15.32 -13.75 -12.02
C GLU A 100 -14.99 -13.43 -10.56
N VAL A 101 -15.08 -14.44 -9.70
CA VAL A 101 -14.72 -14.39 -8.29
C VAL A 101 -13.69 -15.47 -8.01
N GLU A 102 -12.50 -15.06 -7.61
CA GLU A 102 -11.40 -15.97 -7.27
C GLU A 102 -11.10 -15.91 -5.77
N GLY A 103 -10.83 -17.06 -5.15
CA GLY A 103 -10.43 -17.20 -3.75
C GLY A 103 -11.51 -16.92 -2.71
N VAL A 104 -12.60 -16.21 -3.07
CA VAL A 104 -13.60 -15.71 -2.11
C VAL A 104 -14.42 -16.83 -1.48
N PHE A 105 -15.00 -17.73 -2.28
CA PHE A 105 -15.90 -18.76 -1.77
C PHE A 105 -15.25 -20.14 -1.85
N HIS A 106 -15.56 -21.03 -0.91
CA HIS A 106 -15.18 -22.43 -1.06
C HIS A 106 -16.10 -23.12 -2.07
N CYS A 107 -15.57 -24.09 -2.81
CA CYS A 107 -16.41 -24.89 -3.69
C CYS A 107 -17.27 -25.82 -2.82
N PRO A 108 -18.59 -25.89 -3.00
CA PRO A 108 -19.43 -26.80 -2.22
C PRO A 108 -19.19 -28.27 -2.55
N ASN A 109 -18.53 -28.57 -3.69
CA ASN A 109 -18.18 -29.93 -4.08
C ASN A 109 -16.92 -30.39 -3.31
N PRO A 110 -17.03 -31.34 -2.37
CA PRO A 110 -15.88 -31.79 -1.56
C PRO A 110 -14.76 -32.40 -2.40
N LEU A 111 -15.07 -32.92 -3.60
CA LEU A 111 -14.10 -33.51 -4.52
C LEU A 111 -13.44 -32.48 -5.45
N CYS A 112 -13.79 -31.20 -5.32
CA CYS A 112 -13.15 -30.15 -6.10
C CYS A 112 -11.64 -30.06 -5.77
N PRO A 113 -10.75 -29.92 -6.77
CA PRO A 113 -9.31 -29.74 -6.52
C PRO A 113 -8.98 -28.60 -5.54
N THR A 114 -9.83 -27.55 -5.51
CA THR A 114 -9.70 -26.39 -4.62
C THR A 114 -9.93 -26.72 -3.15
N ASN A 115 -10.50 -27.89 -2.84
CA ASN A 115 -10.76 -28.36 -1.48
C ASN A 115 -9.71 -29.41 -1.04
N SER A 116 -8.68 -29.64 -1.85
CA SER A 116 -7.57 -30.55 -1.51
C SER A 116 -6.89 -30.11 -0.21
N PRO A 117 -6.60 -31.03 0.72
CA PRO A 117 -5.82 -30.70 1.93
C PRO A 117 -4.36 -30.37 1.62
N TYR A 118 -3.85 -30.75 0.44
CA TYR A 118 -2.47 -30.54 0.03
C TYR A 118 -2.40 -29.52 -1.10
N LYS A 119 -1.93 -28.32 -0.76
CA LYS A 119 -1.65 -27.19 -1.68
C LYS A 119 -2.78 -26.95 -2.70
N PRO A 120 -4.03 -26.72 -2.26
CA PRO A 120 -5.13 -26.49 -3.17
C PRO A 120 -4.91 -25.21 -3.99
N PRO A 121 -5.29 -25.17 -5.28
CA PRO A 121 -5.38 -23.91 -6.00
C PRO A 121 -6.53 -23.06 -5.44
N LYS A 122 -6.46 -21.74 -5.63
CA LYS A 122 -7.57 -20.83 -5.26
C LYS A 122 -8.82 -21.22 -6.04
N SER A 123 -9.97 -21.19 -5.37
CA SER A 123 -11.25 -21.37 -6.02
C SER A 123 -11.48 -20.28 -7.07
N ARG A 124 -12.17 -20.61 -8.16
CA ARG A 124 -12.47 -19.69 -9.23
C ARG A 124 -13.88 -19.92 -9.71
N PHE A 125 -14.68 -18.87 -9.73
CA PHE A 125 -16.07 -18.92 -10.14
C PHE A 125 -16.40 -17.85 -11.15
N ARG A 126 -17.00 -18.25 -12.27
CA ARG A 126 -17.67 -17.31 -13.16
C ARG A 126 -19.00 -16.88 -12.58
N VAL A 127 -19.29 -15.59 -12.65
CA VAL A 127 -20.52 -15.00 -12.15
C VAL A 127 -21.56 -14.97 -13.28
N GLU A 128 -22.67 -15.66 -13.08
CA GLU A 128 -23.89 -15.53 -13.89
C GLU A 128 -24.87 -14.64 -13.11
N LEU A 129 -25.16 -13.46 -13.64
CA LEU A 129 -26.15 -12.55 -13.05
C LEU A 129 -27.53 -12.86 -13.61
N GLY A 130 -28.54 -12.87 -12.74
CA GLY A 130 -29.93 -12.84 -13.20
C GLY A 130 -30.50 -11.41 -13.25
N GLY A 131 -31.81 -11.31 -13.52
CA GLY A 131 -32.52 -10.03 -13.53
C GLY A 131 -32.61 -9.40 -12.13
N ARG A 132 -32.43 -10.22 -11.09
CA ARG A 132 -32.33 -9.80 -9.68
C ARG A 132 -31.09 -10.41 -9.03
N VAL A 133 -30.63 -9.82 -7.92
CA VAL A 133 -29.43 -10.31 -7.21
C VAL A 133 -29.62 -11.74 -6.69
N GLU A 134 -30.85 -12.09 -6.31
CA GLU A 134 -31.22 -13.41 -5.80
C GLU A 134 -31.10 -14.51 -6.85
N GLU A 135 -31.03 -14.15 -8.13
CA GLU A 135 -30.84 -15.06 -9.25
C GLU A 135 -29.35 -15.24 -9.61
N THR A 136 -28.44 -14.57 -8.90
CA THR A 136 -27.00 -14.68 -9.12
C THR A 136 -26.50 -16.09 -8.84
N ARG A 137 -25.65 -16.61 -9.73
CA ARG A 137 -25.01 -17.92 -9.61
C ARG A 137 -23.50 -17.80 -9.81
N LEU A 138 -22.76 -18.66 -9.12
CA LEU A 138 -21.31 -18.79 -9.26
C LEU A 138 -20.98 -20.18 -9.80
N HIS A 139 -20.37 -20.27 -10.98
CA HIS A 139 -19.99 -21.54 -11.60
C HIS A 139 -18.51 -21.81 -11.39
N CYS A 140 -18.19 -22.89 -10.68
CA CYS A 140 -16.81 -23.27 -10.40
C CYS A 140 -16.09 -23.66 -11.69
N GLU A 141 -15.00 -22.99 -12.02
CA GLU A 141 -14.20 -23.26 -13.23
C GLU A 141 -13.41 -24.59 -13.13
N TYR A 142 -13.29 -25.19 -11.94
CA TYR A 142 -12.57 -26.45 -11.75
C TYR A 142 -13.44 -27.68 -11.90
N CYS A 143 -14.62 -27.70 -11.25
CA CYS A 143 -15.48 -28.89 -11.20
C CYS A 143 -16.89 -28.66 -11.78
N GLY A 144 -17.19 -27.46 -12.29
CA GLY A 144 -18.48 -27.10 -12.88
C GLY A 144 -19.63 -26.93 -11.88
N SER A 145 -19.39 -27.11 -10.58
CA SER A 145 -20.44 -26.95 -9.57
C SER A 145 -20.96 -25.52 -9.49
N THR A 146 -22.25 -25.37 -9.22
CA THR A 146 -22.93 -24.07 -9.17
C THR A 146 -23.31 -23.72 -7.74
N ILE A 147 -22.94 -22.51 -7.30
CA ILE A 147 -23.39 -21.92 -6.03
C ILE A 147 -24.50 -20.92 -6.34
N TYR A 148 -25.65 -21.08 -5.68
CA TYR A 148 -26.77 -20.15 -5.79
C TYR A 148 -26.65 -19.04 -4.76
N TYR A 149 -27.28 -17.89 -5.04
CA TYR A 149 -27.26 -16.72 -4.16
C TYR A 149 -27.54 -17.01 -2.68
N GLY A 150 -28.52 -17.87 -2.36
CA GLY A 150 -28.80 -18.24 -0.97
C GLY A 150 -27.60 -18.86 -0.25
N ALA A 151 -26.84 -19.72 -0.94
CA ALA A 151 -25.62 -20.30 -0.40
C ALA A 151 -24.50 -19.25 -0.27
N ILE A 152 -24.41 -18.29 -1.19
CA ILE A 152 -23.48 -17.14 -1.07
C ILE A 152 -23.77 -16.37 0.21
N GLU A 153 -25.04 -16.04 0.47
CA GLU A 153 -25.41 -15.35 1.71
C GLU A 153 -25.07 -16.18 2.95
N ASP A 154 -25.29 -17.50 2.91
CA ASP A 154 -25.00 -18.37 4.04
C ASP A 154 -23.50 -18.49 4.31
N TYR A 155 -22.66 -18.59 3.27
CA TYR A 155 -21.20 -18.50 3.40
C TYR A 155 -20.79 -17.20 4.09
N LEU A 156 -21.34 -16.07 3.65
CA LEU A 156 -21.06 -14.76 4.25
C LEU A 156 -21.54 -14.66 5.69
N LYS A 157 -22.72 -15.22 6.02
CA LYS A 157 -23.25 -15.24 7.39
C LYS A 157 -22.36 -16.06 8.32
N ARG A 158 -21.87 -17.22 7.86
CA ARG A 158 -21.03 -18.14 8.64
C ARG A 158 -19.56 -17.75 8.71
N GLY A 159 -19.11 -16.81 7.88
CA GLY A 159 -17.69 -16.46 7.80
C GLY A 159 -16.85 -17.48 7.03
N GLU A 160 -17.49 -18.37 6.27
CA GLU A 160 -16.87 -19.45 5.51
C GLU A 160 -16.44 -18.98 4.11
N PHE A 161 -15.73 -17.85 4.04
CA PHE A 161 -15.22 -17.25 2.80
C PHE A 161 -13.82 -16.66 3.03
N THR A 162 -12.96 -16.72 2.02
CA THR A 162 -11.57 -16.27 2.10
C THR A 162 -11.36 -15.06 1.21
N LEU A 163 -11.21 -13.87 1.79
CA LEU A 163 -10.59 -12.78 1.05
C LEU A 163 -9.10 -12.84 1.33
N GLU A 164 -8.37 -13.28 0.32
CA GLU A 164 -6.96 -12.98 0.24
C GLU A 164 -6.83 -11.48 0.05
N GLY A 165 -6.40 -10.86 1.14
CA GLY A 165 -5.97 -9.49 1.20
C GLY A 165 -6.89 -8.54 1.96
N GLY A 166 -6.27 -7.77 2.84
CA GLY A 166 -6.91 -6.61 3.43
C GLY A 166 -7.08 -5.56 2.34
N GLY A 167 -8.19 -4.84 2.34
CA GLY A 167 -8.40 -3.80 1.35
C GLY A 167 -7.32 -2.73 1.38
N LEU A 168 -7.27 -1.93 0.31
CA LEU A 168 -6.30 -0.84 0.23
C LEU A 168 -6.38 0.04 1.46
N VAL A 169 -5.26 0.31 2.10
CA VAL A 169 -5.24 1.19 3.26
C VAL A 169 -5.06 2.62 2.77
N SER A 170 -5.63 3.61 3.46
CA SER A 170 -5.42 5.00 3.04
C SER A 170 -3.96 5.42 3.13
N LYS A 171 -3.54 6.30 2.21
CA LYS A 171 -2.19 6.86 2.23
C LYS A 171 -1.91 7.47 3.61
N GLU A 172 -2.86 8.23 4.16
CA GLU A 172 -2.72 8.88 5.47
C GLU A 172 -2.59 7.86 6.61
N LYS A 173 -3.28 6.71 6.52
CA LYS A 173 -3.19 5.65 7.54
C LYS A 173 -1.87 4.91 7.44
N ILE A 174 -1.38 4.63 6.23
CA ILE A 174 -0.05 4.06 6.01
C ILE A 174 1.02 5.00 6.56
N GLU A 175 0.96 6.28 6.16
CA GLU A 175 1.84 7.34 6.62
C GLU A 175 1.86 7.44 8.14
N ARG A 176 0.69 7.50 8.79
CA ARG A 176 0.60 7.61 10.26
C ARG A 176 1.21 6.42 10.98
N VAL A 177 0.82 5.19 10.61
CA VAL A 177 1.35 3.97 11.23
C VAL A 177 2.87 3.87 11.03
N PHE A 178 3.35 4.25 9.85
CA PHE A 178 4.78 4.26 9.57
C PHE A 178 5.52 5.33 10.38
N LEU A 179 4.96 6.53 10.52
CA LEU A 179 5.56 7.57 11.37
C LEU A 179 5.61 7.17 12.85
N ASP A 180 4.51 6.61 13.38
CA ASP A 180 4.46 6.13 14.76
C ASP A 180 5.55 5.09 15.00
N LEU A 181 5.71 4.14 14.08
CA LEU A 181 6.81 3.17 14.10
C LEU A 181 8.19 3.86 14.15
N LEU A 182 8.41 4.86 13.29
CA LEU A 182 9.69 5.55 13.22
C LEU A 182 10.03 6.24 14.54
N ILE A 183 9.05 6.89 15.18
CA ILE A 183 9.24 7.61 16.45
C ILE A 183 9.41 6.62 17.61
N GLU A 184 8.49 5.66 17.77
CA GLU A 184 8.47 4.71 18.90
C GLU A 184 9.74 3.87 18.98
N LYS A 185 10.28 3.47 17.82
CA LYS A 185 11.48 2.64 17.73
C LYS A 185 12.77 3.45 17.59
N GLY A 186 12.69 4.79 17.64
CA GLY A 186 13.85 5.68 17.53
C GLY A 186 14.53 5.65 16.16
N ALA A 187 13.83 5.21 15.11
CA ALA A 187 14.31 5.29 13.74
C ALA A 187 14.22 6.72 13.19
N LEU A 188 13.28 7.54 13.68
CA LEU A 188 13.29 8.99 13.57
C LEU A 188 13.68 9.59 14.92
N ARG A 189 14.75 10.37 14.94
CA ARG A 189 15.22 11.10 16.13
C ARG A 189 15.26 12.59 15.85
N LEU A 190 14.77 13.37 16.81
CA LEU A 190 14.82 14.82 16.77
C LEU A 190 15.99 15.30 17.63
N ALA A 191 16.65 16.38 17.21
CA ALA A 191 17.72 16.96 18.01
C ALA A 191 17.12 17.51 19.31
N PRO A 192 17.75 17.27 20.47
CA PRO A 192 17.18 17.69 21.75
C PRO A 192 17.31 19.20 21.97
N SER A 193 18.30 19.85 21.34
CA SER A 193 18.51 21.29 21.42
C SER A 193 19.26 21.82 20.17
N PRO A 194 19.30 23.16 19.98
CA PRO A 194 20.10 23.83 18.95
C PRO A 194 21.60 23.51 18.96
N GLU A 195 22.17 23.20 20.12
CA GLU A 195 23.59 22.88 20.30
C GLU A 195 23.89 21.43 19.89
N GLU A 196 22.92 20.54 20.00
CA GLU A 196 23.04 19.08 19.84
C GLU A 196 22.49 18.56 18.51
N LEU A 197 22.65 19.32 17.42
CA LEU A 197 22.28 18.88 16.07
C LEU A 197 23.09 17.66 15.61
N PHE A 198 22.45 16.78 14.84
CA PHE A 198 23.09 15.60 14.28
C PHE A 198 24.05 15.97 13.16
N THR A 199 25.19 15.29 13.08
CA THR A 199 26.11 15.40 11.94
C THR A 199 25.85 14.26 10.97
N LEU A 200 25.49 14.59 9.73
CA LEU A 200 25.20 13.63 8.68
C LEU A 200 26.49 13.17 7.98
N LYS A 201 26.40 12.11 7.17
CA LYS A 201 27.52 11.67 6.31
C LYS A 201 27.99 12.77 5.34
N SER A 202 27.10 13.69 4.98
CA SER A 202 27.38 14.88 4.19
C SER A 202 28.04 16.01 4.98
N GLY A 203 28.32 15.84 6.27
CA GLY A 203 28.83 16.90 7.16
C GLY A 203 27.77 17.91 7.62
N ARG A 204 26.55 17.88 7.06
CA ARG A 204 25.46 18.78 7.43
C ARG A 204 25.04 18.60 8.89
N ARG A 205 24.76 19.73 9.55
CA ARG A 205 24.17 19.82 10.90
C ARG A 205 22.65 19.77 10.77
N SER A 206 22.06 18.61 11.07
CA SER A 206 20.64 18.33 10.84
C SER A 206 19.84 18.35 12.16
N PRO A 207 18.63 18.95 12.16
CA PRO A 207 17.76 18.94 13.34
C PRO A 207 17.05 17.61 13.56
N TYR A 208 17.24 16.64 12.66
CA TYR A 208 16.69 15.31 12.77
C TYR A 208 17.65 14.26 12.19
N PHE A 209 17.44 13.01 12.56
CA PHE A 209 18.19 11.89 12.04
C PHE A 209 17.28 10.70 11.76
N ILE A 210 17.37 10.14 10.57
CA ILE A 210 16.62 8.95 10.16
C ILE A 210 17.57 7.77 9.99
N ASN A 211 17.24 6.68 10.67
CA ASN A 211 17.93 5.41 10.55
C ASN A 211 16.97 4.24 10.72
N LEU A 212 16.51 3.70 9.59
CA LEU A 212 15.71 2.47 9.59
C LEU A 212 16.47 1.25 10.14
N GLY A 213 17.80 1.33 10.29
CA GLY A 213 18.58 0.30 10.97
C GLY A 213 18.26 0.15 12.46
N ALA A 214 17.45 1.05 13.06
CA ALA A 214 16.91 0.88 14.40
C ALA A 214 15.70 -0.09 14.45
N LEU A 215 15.08 -0.39 13.31
CA LEU A 215 13.86 -1.22 13.19
C LEU A 215 14.22 -2.72 13.14
N THR A 216 14.79 -3.25 14.21
CA THR A 216 15.38 -4.60 14.22
C THR A 216 14.53 -5.68 14.88
N ASP A 217 13.47 -5.31 15.60
CA ASP A 217 12.59 -6.27 16.27
C ASP A 217 11.45 -6.76 15.36
N GLY A 218 10.87 -7.93 15.68
CA GLY A 218 9.85 -8.56 14.86
C GLY A 218 8.58 -7.73 14.66
N GLU A 219 8.20 -6.93 15.66
CA GLU A 219 7.07 -5.99 15.55
C GLU A 219 7.35 -4.91 14.49
N SER A 220 8.57 -4.37 14.51
CA SER A 220 9.03 -3.38 13.54
C SER A 220 9.08 -3.96 12.12
N LEU A 221 9.54 -5.20 11.96
CA LEU A 221 9.55 -5.89 10.68
C LEU A 221 8.13 -6.15 10.16
N ALA A 222 7.19 -6.51 11.03
CA ALA A 222 5.78 -6.69 10.66
C ALA A 222 5.13 -5.37 10.19
N LYS A 223 5.39 -4.26 10.90
CA LYS A 223 4.90 -2.92 10.50
C LYS A 223 5.59 -2.43 9.21
N LEU A 224 6.88 -2.69 9.02
CA LEU A 224 7.60 -2.40 7.77
C LEU A 224 7.01 -3.15 6.58
N LYS A 225 6.81 -4.47 6.74
CA LYS A 225 6.13 -5.30 5.74
C LYS A 225 4.80 -4.70 5.34
N TRP A 226 3.96 -4.42 6.33
CA TRP A 226 2.63 -3.89 6.11
C TRP A 226 2.68 -2.54 5.40
N ALA A 227 3.56 -1.63 5.81
CA ALA A 227 3.67 -0.30 5.21
C ALA A 227 4.13 -0.36 3.75
N PHE A 228 5.20 -1.10 3.46
CA PHE A 228 5.71 -1.24 2.09
C PHE A 228 4.70 -1.92 1.18
N ALA A 229 4.16 -3.07 1.57
CA ALA A 229 3.20 -3.80 0.74
C ALA A 229 1.92 -2.97 0.50
N SER A 230 1.39 -2.30 1.52
CA SER A 230 0.19 -1.47 1.38
C SER A 230 0.41 -0.26 0.49
N TYR A 231 1.57 0.39 0.61
CA TYR A 231 1.91 1.54 -0.22
C TYR A 231 2.11 1.15 -1.68
N ILE A 232 2.82 0.04 -1.94
CA ILE A 232 3.01 -0.49 -3.29
C ILE A 232 1.66 -0.86 -3.92
N ALA A 233 0.78 -1.53 -3.18
CA ALA A 233 -0.55 -1.88 -3.66
C ALA A 233 -1.40 -0.64 -3.98
N LEU A 234 -1.31 0.40 -3.14
CA LEU A 234 -1.98 1.69 -3.37
C LEU A 234 -1.48 2.37 -4.65
N LEU A 235 -0.16 2.46 -4.85
CA LEU A 235 0.43 3.05 -6.05
C LEU A 235 -0.02 2.33 -7.33
N GLN A 236 -0.12 1.00 -7.31
CA GLN A 236 -0.55 0.24 -8.48
C GLN A 236 -2.05 0.46 -8.77
N GLU A 237 -2.91 0.51 -7.75
CA GLU A 237 -4.35 0.79 -7.94
C GLU A 237 -4.58 2.21 -8.47
N GLU A 238 -3.79 3.19 -8.01
CA GLU A 238 -3.83 4.57 -8.51
C GLU A 238 -3.28 4.72 -9.94
N GLY A 239 -2.72 3.64 -10.50
CA GLY A 239 -2.05 3.66 -11.79
C GLY A 239 -0.74 4.46 -11.79
N ALA A 240 -0.19 4.75 -10.59
CA ALA A 240 1.07 5.45 -10.44
C ALA A 240 2.25 4.56 -10.84
N ILE A 241 2.16 3.25 -10.58
CA ILE A 241 3.10 2.25 -11.09
C ILE A 241 2.35 1.19 -11.89
N SER A 242 2.98 0.66 -12.93
CA SER A 242 2.47 -0.53 -13.62
C SER A 242 2.67 -1.78 -12.76
N ASP A 243 1.96 -2.85 -13.11
CA ASP A 243 2.24 -4.18 -12.54
C ASP A 243 3.70 -4.59 -12.77
N PHE A 244 4.22 -5.49 -11.96
CA PHE A 244 5.64 -5.88 -11.95
C PHE A 244 5.83 -7.33 -11.50
N ASP A 245 7.01 -7.90 -11.75
CA ASP A 245 7.29 -9.31 -11.50
C ASP A 245 8.26 -9.50 -10.33
N TYR A 246 9.20 -8.56 -10.18
CA TYR A 246 10.24 -8.59 -9.14
C TYR A 246 10.25 -7.33 -8.29
N VAL A 247 10.54 -7.51 -7.00
CA VAL A 247 10.94 -6.45 -6.07
C VAL A 247 12.47 -6.52 -5.89
N PHE A 248 13.18 -5.48 -6.28
CA PHE A 248 14.64 -5.42 -6.17
C PHE A 248 15.06 -4.56 -4.97
N GLY A 249 15.92 -5.10 -4.11
CA GLY A 249 16.45 -4.43 -2.92
C GLY A 249 17.96 -4.22 -2.98
N PRO A 250 18.47 -2.98 -3.07
CA PRO A 250 19.90 -2.72 -3.09
C PRO A 250 20.62 -3.15 -1.79
N SER A 251 21.82 -3.70 -1.93
CA SER A 251 22.64 -4.13 -0.80
C SER A 251 23.09 -2.96 0.10
N TYR A 252 22.99 -3.05 1.43
CA TYR A 252 22.51 -4.18 2.24
C TYR A 252 21.07 -4.00 2.74
N LYS A 253 20.66 -2.76 3.01
CA LYS A 253 19.40 -2.48 3.70
C LYS A 253 18.18 -2.79 2.82
N GLY A 254 18.28 -2.58 1.52
CA GLY A 254 17.22 -2.90 0.58
C GLY A 254 16.88 -4.40 0.54
N ILE A 255 17.80 -5.29 0.91
CA ILE A 255 17.58 -6.74 0.90
C ILE A 255 16.39 -7.12 1.81
N SER A 256 16.40 -6.65 3.06
CA SER A 256 15.32 -6.97 4.00
C SER A 256 14.02 -6.28 3.60
N LEU A 257 14.09 -5.06 3.06
CA LEU A 257 12.92 -4.33 2.58
C LEU A 257 12.26 -5.04 1.39
N ALA A 258 13.05 -5.52 0.42
CA ALA A 258 12.54 -6.26 -0.73
C ALA A 258 11.91 -7.60 -0.31
N ALA A 259 12.55 -8.32 0.61
CA ALA A 259 12.01 -9.57 1.15
C ALA A 259 10.68 -9.33 1.89
N LEU A 260 10.60 -8.32 2.77
CA LEU A 260 9.39 -7.98 3.51
C LEU A 260 8.28 -7.48 2.60
N ALA A 261 8.59 -6.62 1.63
CA ALA A 261 7.62 -6.14 0.65
C ALA A 261 7.05 -7.31 -0.16
N CYS A 262 7.91 -8.21 -0.65
CA CYS A 262 7.50 -9.41 -1.37
C CYS A 262 6.57 -10.31 -0.52
N GLU A 263 6.91 -10.56 0.75
CA GLU A 263 6.09 -11.36 1.65
C GLU A 263 4.76 -10.69 1.96
N GLY A 264 4.76 -9.38 2.26
CA GLY A 264 3.56 -8.61 2.53
C GLY A 264 2.63 -8.50 1.33
N LEU A 265 3.16 -8.37 0.11
CA LEU A 265 2.36 -8.37 -1.12
C LEU A 265 1.62 -9.70 -1.29
N LYS A 266 2.27 -10.83 -0.96
CA LYS A 266 1.62 -12.14 -1.00
C LYS A 266 0.57 -12.29 0.09
N GLU A 267 0.91 -11.98 1.34
CA GLU A 267 0.02 -12.15 2.49
C GLU A 267 -1.18 -11.21 2.45
N LEU A 268 -0.94 -9.93 2.17
CA LEU A 268 -1.94 -8.85 2.28
C LEU A 268 -2.69 -8.57 0.99
N TYR A 269 -2.21 -9.04 -0.16
CA TYR A 269 -2.86 -8.77 -1.45
C TYR A 269 -2.94 -10.00 -2.38
N GLY A 270 -2.38 -11.14 -1.96
CA GLY A 270 -2.33 -12.35 -2.79
C GLY A 270 -1.39 -12.25 -4.00
N TRP A 271 -0.56 -11.20 -4.05
CA TRP A 271 0.35 -10.91 -5.17
C TRP A 271 1.64 -11.69 -5.00
N ASP A 272 1.80 -12.73 -5.82
CA ASP A 272 2.95 -13.63 -5.77
C ASP A 272 4.11 -13.08 -6.61
N LYS A 273 4.84 -12.13 -6.02
CA LYS A 273 6.03 -11.51 -6.64
C LYS A 273 7.29 -12.27 -6.23
N ARG A 274 8.40 -12.02 -6.93
CA ARG A 274 9.73 -12.51 -6.53
C ARG A 274 10.58 -11.36 -6.03
N TYR A 275 11.65 -11.64 -5.29
CA TYR A 275 12.60 -10.60 -4.90
C TYR A 275 14.02 -10.91 -5.38
N MET A 276 14.78 -9.85 -5.65
CA MET A 276 16.19 -9.88 -6.05
C MET A 276 16.98 -8.86 -5.25
N TYR A 277 18.30 -9.04 -5.17
CA TYR A 277 19.22 -8.05 -4.62
C TYR A 277 20.61 -8.17 -5.23
N ASP A 278 21.36 -7.08 -5.30
CA ASP A 278 22.77 -7.12 -5.71
C ASP A 278 23.67 -7.54 -4.57
N ARG A 279 24.86 -8.04 -4.91
CA ARG A 279 25.97 -8.26 -3.99
C ARG A 279 26.87 -7.04 -3.99
N LYS A 280 27.41 -6.71 -2.81
CA LYS A 280 28.46 -5.71 -2.64
C LYS A 280 29.78 -6.13 -3.30
N GLU A 281 30.07 -7.43 -3.30
CA GLU A 281 31.25 -8.02 -3.93
C GLU A 281 30.81 -9.12 -4.89
N GLU A 282 31.38 -9.12 -6.11
CA GLU A 282 31.12 -10.14 -7.11
C GLU A 282 31.69 -11.49 -6.67
N LYS A 283 30.94 -12.57 -6.86
CA LYS A 283 31.50 -13.91 -6.64
C LYS A 283 32.52 -14.26 -7.72
N ALA A 284 33.65 -14.82 -7.30
CA ALA A 284 34.65 -15.36 -8.22
C ALA A 284 34.18 -16.60 -9.04
N TYR A 285 33.05 -17.20 -8.65
CA TYR A 285 32.50 -18.44 -9.22
C TYR A 285 30.99 -18.31 -9.51
N GLY A 286 30.51 -18.96 -10.56
CA GLY A 286 29.13 -18.90 -11.08
C GLY A 286 29.11 -18.89 -12.61
N ASP A 287 28.16 -19.57 -13.25
CA ASP A 287 28.19 -19.85 -14.69
C ASP A 287 27.84 -18.63 -15.56
N VAL A 288 27.07 -17.67 -15.02
CA VAL A 288 26.66 -16.45 -15.74
C VAL A 288 27.03 -15.19 -14.93
N ARG A 289 27.55 -14.16 -15.61
CA ARG A 289 28.01 -12.90 -14.99
C ARG A 289 26.95 -12.25 -14.10
N ALA A 290 25.67 -12.31 -14.51
CA ALA A 290 24.56 -11.77 -13.74
C ALA A 290 24.38 -12.45 -12.38
N GLU A 291 24.55 -13.78 -12.27
CA GLU A 291 24.39 -14.52 -11.01
C GLU A 291 25.50 -14.24 -9.99
N ARG A 292 26.67 -13.80 -10.48
CA ARG A 292 27.79 -13.38 -9.63
C ARG A 292 27.52 -12.05 -8.94
N VAL A 293 26.64 -11.23 -9.51
CA VAL A 293 26.33 -9.87 -9.06
C VAL A 293 24.94 -9.79 -8.41
N ILE A 294 23.93 -10.48 -8.95
CA ILE A 294 22.53 -10.38 -8.53
C ILE A 294 22.03 -11.75 -8.07
N VAL A 295 21.50 -11.79 -6.85
CA VAL A 295 20.82 -12.97 -6.32
C VAL A 295 19.40 -13.00 -6.87
N GLY A 296 19.01 -14.17 -7.41
CA GLY A 296 17.73 -14.38 -8.09
C GLY A 296 17.77 -14.22 -9.61
N ALA A 297 18.89 -13.73 -10.16
CA ALA A 297 19.05 -13.48 -11.61
C ALA A 297 18.80 -14.72 -12.49
N SER A 298 19.12 -15.92 -12.02
CA SER A 298 18.92 -17.19 -12.75
C SER A 298 17.45 -17.49 -13.06
N TYR A 299 16.54 -16.84 -12.34
CA TYR A 299 15.10 -17.03 -12.48
C TYR A 299 14.43 -15.93 -13.31
N PHE A 300 15.17 -14.88 -13.64
CA PHE A 300 14.70 -13.72 -14.38
C PHE A 300 14.58 -14.06 -15.88
N GLN A 301 13.51 -13.60 -16.51
CA GLN A 301 13.22 -13.74 -17.93
C GLN A 301 13.25 -12.36 -18.62
N PRO A 302 13.79 -12.26 -19.85
CA PRO A 302 13.77 -11.01 -20.60
C PRO A 302 12.36 -10.41 -20.71
N GLY A 303 12.25 -9.11 -20.45
CA GLY A 303 10.99 -8.36 -20.46
C GLY A 303 10.26 -8.31 -19.12
N GLU A 304 10.71 -9.03 -18.09
CA GLU A 304 10.12 -8.94 -16.75
C GLU A 304 10.37 -7.56 -16.12
N ARG A 305 9.41 -7.14 -15.30
CA ARG A 305 9.33 -5.78 -14.74
C ARG A 305 9.79 -5.77 -13.29
N ILE A 306 10.51 -4.71 -12.92
CA ILE A 306 11.21 -4.59 -11.64
C ILE A 306 10.72 -3.34 -10.89
N LEU A 307 10.26 -3.51 -9.66
CA LEU A 307 10.06 -2.43 -8.70
C LEU A 307 11.26 -2.37 -7.76
N VAL A 308 11.94 -1.23 -7.66
CA VAL A 308 13.07 -1.08 -6.72
C VAL A 308 12.56 -0.57 -5.38
N VAL A 309 13.04 -1.13 -4.27
CA VAL A 309 12.74 -0.65 -2.91
C VAL A 309 13.99 -0.30 -2.13
N ASP A 310 13.96 0.78 -1.33
CA ASP A 310 15.10 1.16 -0.48
C ASP A 310 14.71 1.97 0.78
N ASP A 311 15.68 2.28 1.64
CA ASP A 311 15.46 3.03 2.88
C ASP A 311 15.21 4.52 2.62
N THR A 312 16.16 5.18 1.99
CA THR A 312 16.23 6.62 1.73
C THR A 312 17.04 6.87 0.46
N ILE A 313 16.85 8.05 -0.14
CA ILE A 313 17.76 8.57 -1.15
C ILE A 313 18.62 9.65 -0.50
N THR A 314 19.95 9.55 -0.69
CA THR A 314 20.92 10.50 -0.16
C THR A 314 21.62 11.25 -1.29
N THR A 315 22.51 10.59 -2.02
CA THR A 315 23.35 11.23 -3.06
C THR A 315 23.00 10.81 -4.48
N GLY A 316 21.97 9.99 -4.68
CA GLY A 316 21.56 9.45 -5.99
C GLY A 316 22.52 8.40 -6.58
N LYS A 317 23.84 8.55 -6.38
CA LYS A 317 24.90 7.69 -6.95
C LYS A 317 24.67 6.20 -6.74
N THR A 318 24.38 5.77 -5.51
CA THR A 318 24.13 4.35 -5.21
C THR A 318 22.92 3.78 -5.96
N LYS A 319 21.94 4.62 -6.29
CA LYS A 319 20.76 4.22 -7.07
C LYS A 319 21.10 4.11 -8.55
N ILE A 320 21.93 5.02 -9.09
CA ILE A 320 22.47 4.92 -10.45
C ILE A 320 23.27 3.62 -10.60
N GLU A 321 24.18 3.33 -9.66
CA GLU A 321 24.95 2.08 -9.63
C GLU A 321 24.04 0.84 -9.60
N THR A 322 22.94 0.91 -8.84
CA THR A 322 21.94 -0.16 -8.80
C THR A 322 21.31 -0.38 -10.18
N LEU A 323 20.85 0.69 -10.83
CA LEU A 323 20.21 0.61 -12.14
C LEU A 323 21.19 0.14 -13.23
N GLU A 324 22.46 0.50 -13.13
CA GLU A 324 23.52 -0.03 -14.00
C GLU A 324 23.70 -1.55 -13.81
N LYS A 325 23.67 -2.05 -12.58
CA LYS A 325 23.74 -3.49 -12.30
C LYS A 325 22.54 -4.24 -12.88
N LEU A 326 21.33 -3.66 -12.84
CA LEU A 326 20.14 -4.30 -13.41
C LEU A 326 20.26 -4.55 -14.92
N LYS A 327 21.06 -3.76 -15.66
CA LYS A 327 21.37 -4.02 -17.09
C LYS A 327 22.01 -5.39 -17.33
N LEU A 328 22.61 -6.02 -16.31
CA LEU A 328 23.14 -7.38 -16.42
C LEU A 328 22.05 -8.45 -16.59
N LEU A 329 20.79 -8.14 -16.27
CA LEU A 329 19.65 -9.05 -16.42
C LEU A 329 19.14 -9.14 -17.87
N GLY A 330 19.63 -8.28 -18.77
CA GLY A 330 19.17 -8.21 -20.15
C GLY A 330 18.02 -7.22 -20.33
N GLU A 331 17.09 -7.51 -21.24
CA GLU A 331 15.89 -6.70 -21.47
C GLU A 331 15.00 -6.73 -20.22
N HIS A 332 14.68 -5.55 -19.68
CA HIS A 332 13.85 -5.39 -18.48
C HIS A 332 13.28 -3.96 -18.44
N GLU A 333 12.25 -3.76 -17.62
CA GLU A 333 11.68 -2.45 -17.32
C GLU A 333 11.70 -2.21 -15.80
N VAL A 334 12.14 -1.02 -15.38
CA VAL A 334 12.01 -0.58 -13.99
C VAL A 334 10.76 0.27 -13.88
N VAL A 335 9.75 -0.19 -13.14
CA VAL A 335 8.42 0.46 -13.09
C VAL A 335 8.36 1.64 -12.11
N GLY A 336 9.38 1.77 -11.26
CA GLY A 336 9.49 2.83 -10.26
C GLY A 336 10.43 2.47 -9.12
N ILE A 337 10.65 3.43 -8.23
CA ILE A 337 11.43 3.27 -7.01
C ILE A 337 10.55 3.65 -5.81
N VAL A 338 10.42 2.77 -4.83
CA VAL A 338 9.69 3.03 -3.58
C VAL A 338 10.68 3.09 -2.41
N ILE A 339 10.74 4.23 -1.74
CA ILE A 339 11.57 4.42 -0.55
C ILE A 339 10.74 4.58 0.71
N ALA A 340 11.33 4.25 1.85
CA ALA A 340 10.64 4.43 3.13
C ALA A 340 10.51 5.91 3.49
N VAL A 341 11.61 6.67 3.43
CA VAL A 341 11.57 8.11 3.71
C VAL A 341 12.31 8.92 2.65
N ASP A 342 11.59 9.85 2.02
CA ASP A 342 12.19 10.93 1.24
C ASP A 342 12.60 12.08 2.15
N ARG A 343 13.88 12.43 2.10
CA ARG A 343 14.44 13.53 2.88
C ARG A 343 14.11 14.90 2.29
N GLN A 344 13.75 14.97 1.00
CA GLN A 344 13.49 16.22 0.29
C GLN A 344 14.66 17.21 0.45
N GLU A 345 15.88 16.68 0.36
CA GLU A 345 17.13 17.42 0.46
C GLU A 345 17.88 17.39 -0.88
N ARG A 346 18.54 18.51 -1.17
CA ARG A 346 19.46 18.67 -2.30
C ARG A 346 20.67 17.74 -2.16
N MET A 347 21.20 17.31 -3.29
CA MET A 347 22.46 16.57 -3.37
C MET A 347 23.65 17.43 -2.90
N GLY A 348 24.80 16.78 -2.73
CA GLY A 348 26.03 17.42 -2.26
C GLY A 348 26.23 17.31 -0.74
N ASP A 349 27.11 18.15 -0.21
CA ASP A 349 27.54 18.14 1.18
C ASP A 349 27.13 19.43 1.93
N ALA A 350 27.88 19.81 2.98
CA ALA A 350 27.61 21.03 3.75
C ALA A 350 28.14 22.30 3.06
N GLU A 351 29.13 22.15 2.17
CA GLU A 351 29.85 23.24 1.50
C GLU A 351 29.40 23.35 0.03
N ASP A 352 29.31 22.22 -0.67
CA ASP A 352 28.88 22.15 -2.07
C ASP A 352 27.47 21.55 -2.16
N VAL A 353 26.47 22.40 -2.42
CA VAL A 353 25.05 22.02 -2.45
C VAL A 353 24.56 22.13 -3.89
N ASP A 354 24.15 21.01 -4.46
CA ASP A 354 23.55 20.96 -5.80
C ASP A 354 22.18 21.66 -5.78
N GLU A 355 21.70 22.14 -6.93
CA GLU A 355 20.34 22.68 -7.03
C GLU A 355 19.27 21.59 -6.91
N ARG A 356 19.59 20.36 -7.33
CA ARG A 356 18.63 19.25 -7.44
C ARG A 356 18.68 18.28 -6.26
N GLY A 357 17.52 17.73 -5.92
CA GLY A 357 17.38 16.53 -5.11
C GLY A 357 17.81 15.28 -5.88
N ALA A 358 18.17 14.24 -5.15
CA ALA A 358 18.57 12.97 -5.76
C ALA A 358 17.37 12.21 -6.37
N ASP A 359 16.17 12.41 -5.85
CA ASP A 359 14.91 12.00 -6.45
C ASP A 359 14.68 12.72 -7.78
N GLN A 360 14.76 14.06 -7.80
CA GLN A 360 14.57 14.88 -8.99
C GLN A 360 15.56 14.50 -10.11
N TYR A 361 16.83 14.27 -9.75
CA TYR A 361 17.84 13.79 -10.69
C TYR A 361 17.46 12.44 -11.32
N ILE A 362 16.95 11.49 -10.53
CA ILE A 362 16.53 10.18 -11.04
C ILE A 362 15.33 10.33 -11.99
N GLU A 363 14.37 11.19 -11.66
CA GLU A 363 13.20 11.40 -12.51
C GLU A 363 13.56 12.08 -13.84
N GLU A 364 14.42 13.11 -13.81
CA GLU A 364 14.80 13.89 -14.98
C GLU A 364 15.75 13.13 -15.91
N GLU A 365 16.79 12.50 -15.35
CA GLU A 365 17.87 11.92 -16.15
C GLU A 365 17.58 10.47 -16.56
N LEU A 366 16.79 9.75 -15.75
CA LEU A 366 16.52 8.32 -15.97
C LEU A 366 15.07 8.04 -16.32
N GLY A 367 14.17 9.04 -16.24
CA GLY A 367 12.75 8.88 -16.55
C GLY A 367 12.00 7.98 -15.55
N LEU A 368 12.58 7.71 -14.38
CA LEU A 368 12.04 6.81 -13.38
C LEU A 368 11.41 7.59 -12.23
N LYS A 369 10.16 7.28 -11.90
CA LYS A 369 9.46 7.91 -10.78
C LYS A 369 9.89 7.35 -9.43
N VAL A 370 10.03 8.26 -8.47
CA VAL A 370 10.37 7.94 -7.08
C VAL A 370 9.17 8.22 -6.18
N TYR A 371 8.81 7.23 -5.38
CA TYR A 371 7.70 7.30 -4.43
C TYR A 371 8.22 7.07 -3.02
N SER A 372 7.65 7.74 -2.03
CA SER A 372 8.06 7.63 -0.64
C SER A 372 6.88 7.37 0.27
N ILE A 373 7.00 6.39 1.17
CA ILE A 373 5.97 6.13 2.20
C ILE A 373 5.80 7.36 3.08
N GLN A 374 6.91 8.00 3.48
CA GLN A 374 6.93 9.25 4.22
C GLN A 374 7.88 10.26 3.57
N ASN A 375 7.60 11.55 3.75
CA ASN A 375 8.51 12.63 3.35
C ASN A 375 8.65 13.66 4.48
N ILE A 376 9.74 14.42 4.47
CA ILE A 376 10.02 15.33 5.59
C ILE A 376 9.01 16.47 5.70
N LYS A 377 8.44 16.96 4.60
CA LYS A 377 7.36 17.94 4.68
C LYS A 377 6.17 17.40 5.49
N THR A 378 5.71 16.19 5.22
CA THR A 378 4.63 15.53 5.97
C THR A 378 5.03 15.31 7.42
N ILE A 379 6.22 14.77 7.68
CA ILE A 379 6.73 14.54 9.04
C ILE A 379 6.76 15.86 9.83
N TYR A 380 7.33 16.92 9.25
CA TYR A 380 7.41 18.23 9.89
C TYR A 380 6.03 18.79 10.22
N GLN A 381 5.06 18.73 9.29
CA GLN A 381 3.70 19.19 9.56
C GLN A 381 3.04 18.45 10.73
N LEU A 382 3.36 17.17 10.93
CA LEU A 382 2.81 16.36 12.02
C LEU A 382 3.48 16.63 13.38
N ILE A 383 4.75 17.06 13.40
CA ILE A 383 5.50 17.26 14.66
C ILE A 383 5.71 18.73 15.05
N LYS A 384 5.53 19.70 14.13
CA LYS A 384 5.91 21.11 14.34
C LYS A 384 5.30 21.74 15.58
N ASP A 385 4.07 21.36 15.94
CA ASP A 385 3.36 21.91 17.10
C ASP A 385 3.90 21.36 18.42
N SER A 386 4.68 20.28 18.37
CA SER A 386 5.40 19.70 19.51
C SER A 386 6.83 20.24 19.65
N LEU A 387 7.31 21.02 18.67
CA LEU A 387 8.63 21.65 18.70
C LEU A 387 8.54 23.05 19.29
N ASP A 388 9.54 23.45 20.09
CA ASP A 388 9.69 24.84 20.51
C ASP A 388 9.98 25.77 19.33
N ASP A 389 9.82 27.08 19.55
CA ASP A 389 9.97 28.11 18.50
C ASP A 389 11.40 28.19 17.94
N GLU A 390 12.41 27.79 18.69
CA GLU A 390 13.80 27.83 18.26
C GLU A 390 14.12 26.64 17.35
N MET A 391 13.72 25.44 17.76
CA MET A 391 13.80 24.23 16.96
C MET A 391 13.01 24.37 15.66
N ARG A 392 11.81 24.95 15.68
CA ARG A 392 11.06 25.26 14.45
C ARG A 392 11.85 26.16 13.49
N ARG A 393 12.50 27.21 14.01
CA ARG A 393 13.34 28.09 13.20
C ARG A 393 14.53 27.35 12.58
N ILE A 394 15.18 26.46 13.32
CA ILE A 394 16.30 25.65 12.82
C ILE A 394 15.85 24.72 11.69
N TRP A 395 14.68 24.09 11.81
CA TRP A 395 14.10 23.28 10.73
C TRP A 395 13.87 24.10 9.46
N VAL A 396 13.24 25.26 9.59
CA VAL A 396 12.98 26.17 8.45
C VAL A 396 14.30 26.65 7.81
N GLU A 397 15.30 27.02 8.61
CA GLU A 397 16.61 27.45 8.11
C GLU A 397 17.36 26.31 7.42
N TYR A 398 17.34 25.11 7.99
CA TYR A 398 17.94 23.91 7.39
C TYR A 398 17.34 23.64 6.01
N TYR A 399 16.01 23.68 5.87
CA TYR A 399 15.34 23.44 4.59
C TYR A 399 15.44 24.61 3.62
N ARG A 400 15.60 25.84 4.08
CA ARG A 400 15.94 26.97 3.20
C ARG A 400 17.29 26.75 2.51
N ARG A 401 18.26 26.17 3.22
CA ARG A 401 19.61 25.93 2.70
C ARG A 401 19.72 24.64 1.88
N TYR A 402 19.16 23.55 2.40
CA TYR A 402 19.37 22.20 1.87
C TYR A 402 18.12 21.54 1.30
N GLY A 403 16.94 22.14 1.45
CA GLY A 403 15.67 21.53 1.03
C GLY A 403 15.40 21.67 -0.46
N THR A 404 14.73 20.67 -1.04
CA THR A 404 14.00 20.78 -2.31
C THR A 404 12.56 21.27 -2.13
N VAL A 405 12.13 21.38 -0.87
CA VAL A 405 10.81 21.89 -0.46
C VAL A 405 10.96 22.98 0.59
N THR A 406 9.93 23.82 0.70
CA THR A 406 9.82 24.83 1.76
C THR A 406 9.04 24.26 2.94
N LEU A 407 9.54 24.52 4.15
CA LEU A 407 8.82 24.29 5.41
C LEU A 407 8.30 25.63 5.96
N GLU A 408 7.09 25.60 6.52
CA GLU A 408 6.38 26.76 7.08
C GLU A 408 6.06 26.57 8.55
#